data_AF-A0A974S9P8-F1
#
_entry.id   AF-A0A974S9P8-F1
#
_cell.length_a   1.000
_cell.length_b   1.000
_cell.length_c   1.000
_cell.angle_alpha   90.00
_cell.angle_beta   90.00
_cell.angle_gamma   90.00
#
_symmetry.space_group_name_H-M   'P 1'
#
loop_
_entity.id
_entity.type
_entity.pdbx_description
1 polymer ?
#
loop_
_entity_poly.entity_id
_entity_poly.type
_entity_poly.pdbx_seq_one_letter_code
_entity_poly.pdbx_strand_id
1 'polypeptide(L)'
;MAHDGQCASAGITTVLDSLSLHGRKEGLDRKEALGPMIAGMDAAQADGALRAEHLLHLRCEVTNPELLALLEPHADNPRLMLLSVMDHTPGQRQTANVEALETRMVAAGRSEAEIGEMLAKRHAGRDPGVAQSNRRSVVAFAREYGVPICAHDDATLEHVEEAHDDGCVIAEFPVTLEAALKSKAYGMAICMGGPNFVRGASHSGNLSARECAEHDVLDILASDYVPSPCCAPPSC
;
A
#
# COMPACT_ATOMS: atom_id res chain seq x y z
N MET A 1 3.44 -3.47 20.53
CA MET A 1 2.94 -4.52 21.45
C MET A 1 1.45 -4.85 21.25
N ALA A 2 0.53 -3.88 21.25
CA ALA A 2 -0.90 -4.19 21.03
C ALA A 2 -1.17 -4.86 19.67
N HIS A 3 -0.58 -4.34 18.60
CA HIS A 3 -0.66 -4.91 17.24
C HIS A 3 -0.13 -6.36 17.18
N ASP A 4 1.07 -6.62 17.71
CA ASP A 4 1.65 -7.98 17.82
C ASP A 4 0.68 -8.97 18.52
N GLY A 5 0.11 -8.58 19.66
CA GLY A 5 -0.84 -9.44 20.38
C GLY A 5 -2.10 -9.74 19.57
N GLN A 6 -2.58 -8.76 18.79
CA GLN A 6 -3.71 -8.93 17.89
C GLN A 6 -3.38 -9.88 16.73
N CYS A 7 -2.21 -9.73 16.10
CA CYS A 7 -1.74 -10.65 15.05
C CYS A 7 -1.60 -12.09 15.58
N ALA A 8 -0.89 -12.26 16.70
CA ALA A 8 -0.65 -13.57 17.29
C ALA A 8 -1.96 -14.27 17.72
N SER A 9 -2.90 -13.53 18.30
CA SER A 9 -4.21 -14.10 18.69
C SER A 9 -5.10 -14.45 17.49
N ALA A 10 -4.89 -13.81 16.34
CA ALA A 10 -5.52 -14.17 15.07
C ALA A 10 -4.80 -15.33 14.34
N GLY A 11 -3.75 -15.92 14.93
CA GLY A 11 -2.97 -16.99 14.32
C GLY A 11 -1.97 -16.52 13.25
N ILE A 12 -1.73 -15.21 13.15
CA ILE A 12 -0.73 -14.65 12.25
C ILE A 12 0.64 -14.78 12.90
N THR A 13 1.52 -15.58 12.30
CA THR A 13 2.88 -15.84 12.82
C THR A 13 3.93 -14.93 12.21
N THR A 14 3.66 -14.34 11.04
CA THR A 14 4.57 -13.44 10.34
C THR A 14 3.76 -12.27 9.77
N VAL A 15 4.28 -11.06 9.95
CA VAL A 15 3.66 -9.80 9.55
C VAL A 15 4.63 -9.05 8.66
N LEU A 16 4.16 -8.62 7.49
CA LEU A 16 4.88 -7.64 6.68
C LEU A 16 4.30 -6.25 7.03
N ASP A 17 4.98 -5.54 7.92
CA ASP A 17 4.58 -4.21 8.36
C ASP A 17 4.69 -3.23 7.20
N SER A 18 3.53 -2.73 6.77
CA SER A 18 3.40 -1.84 5.61
C SER A 18 3.69 -0.40 5.99
N LEU A 19 4.92 0.06 5.73
CA LEU A 19 5.40 1.40 6.08
C LEU A 19 5.51 2.27 4.83
N SER A 20 4.77 3.37 4.79
CA SER A 20 4.85 4.32 3.68
C SER A 20 5.98 5.32 3.86
N LEU A 21 6.79 5.47 2.82
CA LEU A 21 7.90 6.42 2.73
C LEU A 21 7.43 7.84 2.40
N HIS A 22 6.12 8.12 2.51
CA HIS A 22 5.55 9.42 2.17
C HIS A 22 4.31 9.80 2.99
N GLY A 23 4.08 11.10 3.12
CA GLY A 23 2.83 11.68 3.57
C GLY A 23 2.73 11.84 5.09
N ARG A 24 1.60 12.41 5.52
CA ARG A 24 1.29 12.67 6.93
C ARG A 24 0.08 11.89 7.39
N LYS A 25 0.06 11.48 8.65
CA LYS A 25 -1.10 10.91 9.34
C LYS A 25 -1.21 11.52 10.72
N GLU A 26 -2.37 12.10 11.05
CA GLU A 26 -2.64 12.64 12.40
C GLU A 26 -1.58 13.65 12.89
N GLY A 27 -1.07 14.49 11.98
CA GLY A 27 -0.04 15.49 12.27
C GLY A 27 1.40 14.96 12.21
N LEU A 28 1.60 13.64 12.25
CA LEU A 28 2.91 13.00 12.16
C LEU A 28 3.37 12.88 10.71
N ASP A 29 4.62 13.27 10.43
CA ASP A 29 5.26 12.98 9.15
C ASP A 29 5.76 11.53 9.14
N ARG A 30 5.31 10.74 8.15
CA ARG A 30 5.70 9.33 8.08
C ARG A 30 7.20 9.16 7.87
N LYS A 31 7.87 10.12 7.22
CA LYS A 31 9.32 10.07 7.04
C LYS A 31 10.08 10.21 8.35
N GLU A 32 9.61 11.08 9.24
CA GLU A 32 10.19 11.29 10.57
C GLU A 32 9.91 10.11 11.50
N ALA A 33 8.75 9.46 11.31
CA ALA A 33 8.34 8.32 12.10
C ALA A 33 8.99 7.00 11.68
N LEU A 34 9.44 6.88 10.43
CA LEU A 34 9.96 5.64 9.85
C LEU A 34 11.13 5.06 10.67
N GLY A 35 12.17 5.86 10.91
CA GLY A 35 13.35 5.45 11.68
C GLY A 35 13.00 4.97 13.09
N PRO A 36 12.28 5.78 13.90
CA PRO A 36 11.80 5.37 15.23
C PRO A 36 10.92 4.11 15.22
N MET A 37 10.06 3.93 14.22
CA MET A 37 9.22 2.72 14.10
C MET A 37 10.07 1.47 13.88
N ILE A 38 11.02 1.52 12.94
CA ILE A 38 11.92 0.40 12.64
C ILE A 38 12.80 0.09 13.85
N ALA A 39 13.38 1.11 14.49
CA ALA A 39 14.21 0.95 15.68
C ALA A 39 13.42 0.40 16.88
N GLY A 40 12.15 0.81 17.04
CA GLY A 40 11.27 0.26 18.06
C GLY A 40 10.95 -1.21 17.83
N MET A 41 10.75 -1.62 16.57
CA MET A 41 10.59 -3.03 16.20
C MET A 41 11.86 -3.84 16.46
N ASP A 42 13.03 -3.30 16.10
CA ASP A 42 14.34 -3.90 16.40
C ASP A 42 14.52 -4.20 17.88
N ALA A 43 14.27 -3.18 18.72
CA ALA A 43 14.39 -3.33 20.17
C ALA A 43 13.40 -4.36 20.71
N ALA A 44 12.13 -4.30 20.29
CA ALA A 44 11.12 -5.25 20.73
C ALA A 44 11.42 -6.70 20.33
N GLN A 45 12.00 -6.91 19.14
CA GLN A 45 12.46 -8.23 18.68
C GLN A 45 13.65 -8.71 19.50
N ALA A 46 14.65 -7.85 19.72
CA ALA A 46 15.85 -8.17 20.51
C ALA A 46 15.51 -8.53 21.97
N ASP A 47 14.51 -7.86 22.54
CA ASP A 47 14.01 -8.11 23.90
C ASP A 47 13.09 -9.34 24.00
N GLY A 48 12.79 -10.01 22.89
CA GLY A 48 11.88 -11.15 22.86
C GLY A 48 10.43 -10.78 23.20
N ALA A 49 10.05 -9.51 23.01
CA ALA A 49 8.73 -8.98 23.37
C ALA A 49 7.65 -9.27 22.32
N LEU A 50 8.04 -9.68 21.10
CA LEU A 50 7.16 -9.98 19.97
C LEU A 50 6.83 -11.48 19.90
N ARG A 51 5.59 -11.79 19.57
CA ARG A 51 5.07 -13.16 19.38
C ARG A 51 5.03 -13.55 17.90
N ALA A 52 4.78 -12.59 17.02
CA ALA A 52 4.88 -12.76 15.58
C ALA A 52 6.25 -12.26 15.08
N GLU A 53 6.71 -12.81 13.96
CA GLU A 53 7.84 -12.26 13.23
C GLU A 53 7.38 -11.01 12.46
N HIS A 54 8.07 -9.90 12.68
CA HIS A 54 7.77 -8.63 12.03
C HIS A 54 8.82 -8.32 10.96
N LEU A 55 8.40 -8.32 9.70
CA LEU A 55 9.20 -8.05 8.51
C LEU A 55 8.72 -6.73 7.87
N LEU A 56 9.53 -6.14 7.00
CA LEU A 56 9.27 -4.85 6.39
C LEU A 56 8.70 -4.99 4.99
N HIS A 57 7.60 -4.27 4.77
CA HIS A 57 7.04 -3.98 3.46
C HIS A 57 7.05 -2.45 3.27
N LEU A 58 7.95 -1.93 2.43
CA LEU A 58 8.07 -0.50 2.20
C LEU A 58 7.23 -0.05 1.01
N ARG A 59 6.39 0.95 1.24
CA ARG A 59 5.51 1.56 0.24
C ARG A 59 6.17 2.79 -0.37
N CYS A 60 6.60 2.63 -1.61
CA CYS A 60 7.39 3.56 -2.40
C CYS A 60 6.48 4.44 -3.26
N GLU A 61 6.16 5.64 -2.75
CA GLU A 61 5.45 6.68 -3.50
C GLU A 61 6.40 7.29 -4.55
N VAL A 62 6.20 6.96 -5.83
CA VAL A 62 7.12 7.37 -6.90
C VAL A 62 7.12 8.88 -7.13
N THR A 63 6.04 9.57 -6.75
CA THR A 63 5.96 11.03 -6.84
C THR A 63 6.75 11.75 -5.75
N ASN A 64 7.29 11.04 -4.75
CA ASN A 64 8.08 11.65 -3.67
C ASN A 64 9.53 11.94 -4.11
N PRO A 65 9.99 13.19 -4.20
CA PRO A 65 11.37 13.51 -4.59
C PRO A 65 12.42 13.02 -3.57
N GLU A 66 12.03 12.79 -2.31
CA GLU A 66 12.90 12.26 -1.25
C GLU A 66 12.94 10.72 -1.22
N LEU A 67 12.26 10.03 -2.15
CA LEU A 67 12.04 8.58 -2.08
C LEU A 67 13.32 7.76 -1.90
N LEU A 68 14.33 7.99 -2.73
CA LEU A 68 15.56 7.18 -2.67
C LEU A 68 16.35 7.44 -1.39
N ALA A 69 16.41 8.70 -0.93
CA ALA A 69 17.07 9.03 0.34
C ALA A 69 16.41 8.33 1.54
N LEU A 70 15.13 7.98 1.44
CA LEU A 70 14.39 7.21 2.44
C LEU A 70 14.51 5.69 2.25
N LEU A 71 14.73 5.22 1.03
CA LEU A 71 14.81 3.79 0.70
C LEU A 71 16.24 3.23 0.88
N GLU A 72 17.25 3.94 0.40
CA GLU A 72 18.67 3.53 0.42
C GLU A 72 19.19 3.10 1.80
N PRO A 73 18.82 3.74 2.93
CA PRO A 73 19.24 3.29 4.26
C PRO A 73 18.78 1.86 4.63
N HIS A 74 17.86 1.26 3.87
CA HIS A 74 17.30 -0.06 4.11
C HIS A 74 17.81 -1.14 3.17
N ALA A 75 18.80 -0.85 2.33
CA ALA A 75 19.31 -1.77 1.30
C ALA A 75 19.76 -3.12 1.85
N ASP A 76 20.52 -3.10 2.95
CA ASP A 76 21.02 -4.31 3.60
C ASP A 76 20.17 -4.72 4.81
N ASN A 77 18.95 -4.20 4.94
CA ASN A 77 18.08 -4.57 6.06
C ASN A 77 17.53 -5.99 5.84
N PRO A 78 17.91 -6.99 6.64
CA PRO A 78 17.51 -8.39 6.43
C PRO A 78 16.00 -8.62 6.62
N ARG A 79 15.28 -7.65 7.19
CA ARG A 79 13.82 -7.70 7.32
C ARG A 79 13.08 -7.11 6.12
N LEU A 80 13.76 -6.45 5.18
CA LEU A 80 13.12 -5.91 3.99
C LEU A 80 12.71 -7.04 3.04
N MET A 81 11.41 -7.30 2.96
CA MET A 81 10.88 -8.44 2.22
C MET A 81 10.04 -8.06 1.00
N LEU A 82 9.55 -6.82 0.92
CA LEU A 82 8.66 -6.40 -0.16
C LEU A 82 8.73 -4.89 -0.37
N LEU A 83 8.76 -4.48 -1.64
CA LEU A 83 8.54 -3.09 -2.06
C LEU A 83 7.22 -2.97 -2.80
N SER A 84 6.41 -1.97 -2.47
CA SER A 84 5.19 -1.63 -3.21
C SER A 84 5.37 -0.32 -3.94
N VAL A 85 5.31 -0.37 -5.27
CA VAL A 85 5.38 0.82 -6.12
C VAL A 85 4.00 1.44 -6.20
N MET A 86 3.91 2.70 -5.82
CA MET A 86 2.65 3.43 -5.67
C MET A 86 2.70 4.78 -6.36
N ASP A 87 1.55 5.19 -6.89
CA ASP A 87 1.32 6.55 -7.40
C ASP A 87 -0.10 7.00 -7.02
N HIS A 88 -0.20 7.88 -6.02
CA HIS A 88 -1.48 8.44 -5.57
C HIS A 88 -1.84 9.78 -6.23
N THR A 89 -1.32 10.06 -7.42
CA THR A 89 -1.74 11.24 -8.19
C THR A 89 -3.24 11.17 -8.47
N PRO A 90 -4.02 12.22 -8.14
CA PRO A 90 -5.44 12.28 -8.50
C PRO A 90 -5.66 12.19 -10.02
N GLY A 91 -6.69 11.47 -10.44
CA GLY A 91 -7.05 11.23 -11.84
C GLY A 91 -6.55 9.90 -12.42
N GLN A 92 -5.83 9.09 -11.64
CA GLN A 92 -5.38 7.75 -12.05
C GLN A 92 -5.43 6.75 -10.90
N ARG A 93 -5.29 5.46 -11.24
CA ARG A 93 -5.19 4.34 -10.28
C ARG A 93 -6.35 4.39 -9.28
N GLN A 94 -6.07 4.40 -7.98
CA GLN A 94 -7.09 4.46 -6.92
C GLN A 94 -8.02 5.66 -7.01
N THR A 95 -7.53 6.77 -7.57
CA THR A 95 -8.24 8.05 -7.61
C THR A 95 -8.56 8.44 -9.05
N ALA A 96 -8.98 7.49 -9.89
CA ALA A 96 -9.38 7.80 -11.26
C ALA A 96 -10.51 8.83 -11.33
N ASN A 97 -11.49 8.76 -10.41
CA ASN A 97 -12.57 9.74 -10.28
C ASN A 97 -12.26 10.77 -9.18
N VAL A 98 -11.83 11.96 -9.58
CA VAL A 98 -11.49 13.06 -8.65
C VAL A 98 -12.74 13.63 -7.96
N GLU A 99 -13.88 13.73 -8.66
CA GLU A 99 -15.12 14.23 -8.07
C GLU A 99 -15.62 13.31 -6.93
N ALA A 100 -15.47 11.99 -7.11
CA ALA A 100 -15.77 11.02 -6.06
C ALA A 100 -14.82 11.17 -4.84
N LEU A 101 -13.55 11.49 -5.09
CA LEU A 101 -12.60 11.80 -4.02
C LEU A 101 -13.03 13.05 -3.23
N GLU A 102 -13.38 14.12 -3.93
CA GLU A 102 -13.85 15.38 -3.32
C GLU A 102 -15.10 15.15 -2.49
N THR A 103 -16.10 14.48 -3.06
CA THR A 103 -17.36 14.12 -2.37
C THR A 103 -17.08 13.37 -1.07
N ARG A 104 -16.15 12.40 -1.11
CA ARG A 104 -15.75 11.63 0.08
C ARG A 104 -15.03 12.50 1.12
N MET A 105 -14.18 13.43 0.68
CA MET A 105 -13.48 14.34 1.60
C MET A 105 -14.43 15.32 2.29
N VAL A 106 -15.44 15.83 1.57
CA VAL A 106 -16.53 16.64 2.14
C VAL A 106 -17.31 15.82 3.16
N ALA A 107 -17.68 14.58 2.84
CA ALA A 107 -18.35 13.68 3.78
C ALA A 107 -17.50 13.35 5.02
N ALA A 108 -16.17 13.39 4.90
CA ALA A 108 -15.23 13.25 6.01
C ALA A 108 -14.99 14.55 6.80
N GLY A 109 -15.75 15.61 6.52
CA GLY A 109 -15.74 16.87 7.26
C GLY A 109 -14.67 17.87 6.83
N ARG A 110 -14.03 17.69 5.66
CA ARG A 110 -13.09 18.67 5.10
C ARG A 110 -13.84 19.78 4.36
N SER A 111 -13.35 21.01 4.49
CA SER A 111 -13.85 22.15 3.73
C SER A 111 -13.37 22.12 2.28
N GLU A 112 -14.12 22.78 1.38
CA GLU A 112 -13.74 22.91 -0.04
C GLU A 112 -12.36 23.55 -0.21
N ALA A 113 -12.01 24.53 0.64
CA ALA A 113 -10.70 25.18 0.62
C ALA A 113 -9.56 24.20 0.96
N GLU A 114 -9.74 23.36 1.98
CA GLU A 114 -8.75 22.34 2.35
C GLU A 114 -8.58 21.26 1.27
N ILE A 115 -9.68 20.88 0.62
CA ILE A 115 -9.67 19.92 -0.49
C ILE A 115 -8.92 20.52 -1.68
N GLY A 116 -9.26 21.75 -2.07
CA GLY A 116 -8.59 22.48 -3.14
C GLY A 116 -7.09 22.65 -2.89
N GLU A 117 -6.68 23.01 -1.68
CA GLU A 117 -5.27 23.12 -1.31
C GLU A 117 -4.55 21.77 -1.37
N MET A 118 -5.19 20.69 -0.91
CA MET A 118 -4.61 19.35 -0.98
C MET A 118 -4.42 18.89 -2.42
N LEU A 119 -5.44 19.04 -3.27
CA LEU A 119 -5.38 18.67 -4.68
C LEU A 119 -4.32 19.50 -5.41
N ALA A 120 -4.26 20.81 -5.14
CA ALA A 120 -3.24 21.69 -5.69
C ALA A 120 -1.83 21.25 -5.28
N LYS A 121 -1.60 20.88 -4.00
CA LYS A 121 -0.29 20.37 -3.54
C LYS A 121 0.08 19.05 -4.21
N ARG A 122 -0.86 18.11 -4.32
CA ARG A 122 -0.63 16.82 -5.01
C ARG A 122 -0.34 17.02 -6.49
N HIS A 123 -1.01 17.98 -7.12
CA HIS A 123 -0.79 18.31 -8.52
C HIS A 123 0.51 19.10 -8.75
N ALA A 124 0.88 20.01 -7.84
CA ALA A 124 2.10 20.82 -7.96
C ALA A 124 3.38 20.00 -7.67
N GLY A 125 3.29 18.95 -6.85
CA GLY A 125 4.37 17.98 -6.67
C GLY A 125 4.58 17.05 -7.87
N ARG A 126 3.77 17.18 -8.93
CA ARG A 126 3.83 16.37 -10.13
C ARG A 126 4.91 16.86 -11.07
N ASP A 127 6.10 16.30 -10.94
CA ASP A 127 7.01 16.18 -12.07
C ASP A 127 6.92 14.74 -12.61
N PRO A 128 6.28 14.50 -13.77
CA PRO A 128 6.23 13.17 -14.37
C PRO A 128 7.61 12.57 -14.61
N GLY A 129 8.64 13.40 -14.83
CA GLY A 129 10.03 12.97 -14.95
C GLY A 129 10.56 12.41 -13.63
N VAL A 130 10.21 13.02 -12.49
CA VAL A 130 10.56 12.52 -11.16
C VAL A 130 9.89 11.18 -10.89
N ALA A 131 8.58 11.05 -11.15
CA ALA A 131 7.85 9.81 -10.93
C ALA A 131 8.46 8.63 -11.71
N GLN A 132 8.70 8.81 -13.02
CA GLN A 132 9.31 7.76 -13.83
C GLN A 132 10.76 7.46 -13.40
N SER A 133 11.54 8.50 -13.05
CA SER A 133 12.92 8.32 -12.60
C SER A 133 12.97 7.53 -11.30
N ASN A 134 12.16 7.92 -10.32
CA ASN A 134 12.04 7.24 -9.04
C ASN A 134 11.60 5.79 -9.20
N ARG A 135 10.60 5.54 -10.05
CA ARG A 135 10.14 4.18 -10.34
C ARG A 135 11.26 3.29 -10.87
N ARG A 136 11.99 3.75 -11.88
CA ARG A 136 13.17 3.02 -12.41
C ARG A 136 14.22 2.77 -11.34
N SER A 137 14.47 3.73 -10.46
CA SER A 137 15.43 3.58 -9.37
C SER A 137 14.97 2.58 -8.31
N VAL A 138 13.68 2.56 -7.95
CA VAL A 138 13.12 1.52 -7.06
C VAL A 138 13.26 0.14 -7.68
N VAL A 139 12.97 0.01 -8.98
CA VAL A 139 13.13 -1.26 -9.71
C VAL A 139 14.59 -1.71 -9.76
N ALA A 140 15.52 -0.79 -10.02
CA ALA A 140 16.95 -1.08 -9.99
C ALA A 140 17.40 -1.54 -8.61
N PHE A 141 16.98 -0.83 -7.55
CA PHE A 141 17.25 -1.20 -6.17
C PHE A 141 16.72 -2.60 -5.85
N ALA A 142 15.45 -2.90 -6.17
CA ALA A 142 14.89 -4.21 -5.87
C ALA A 142 15.62 -5.35 -6.61
N ARG A 143 16.06 -5.10 -7.85
CA ARG A 143 16.88 -6.06 -8.62
C ARG A 143 18.26 -6.26 -8.02
N GLU A 144 18.91 -5.19 -7.58
CA GLU A 144 20.24 -5.23 -6.96
C GLU A 144 20.23 -6.01 -5.64
N TYR A 145 19.22 -5.76 -4.79
CA TYR A 145 19.11 -6.36 -3.46
C TYR A 145 18.23 -7.60 -3.41
N GLY A 146 17.68 -8.05 -4.54
CA GLY A 146 16.85 -9.26 -4.62
C GLY A 146 15.51 -9.16 -3.89
N VAL A 147 14.96 -7.95 -3.74
CA VAL A 147 13.69 -7.70 -3.06
C VAL A 147 12.54 -7.74 -4.08
N PRO A 148 11.48 -8.54 -3.86
CA PRO A 148 10.33 -8.56 -4.77
C PRO A 148 9.58 -7.23 -4.76
N ILE A 149 8.93 -6.94 -5.88
CA ILE A 149 8.14 -5.71 -6.08
C ILE A 149 6.67 -6.07 -6.30
N CYS A 150 5.77 -5.26 -5.77
CA CYS A 150 4.35 -5.24 -6.12
C CYS A 150 3.92 -3.89 -6.70
N ALA A 151 2.90 -3.92 -7.56
CA ALA A 151 2.29 -2.72 -8.12
C ALA A 151 0.95 -2.45 -7.43
N HIS A 152 0.74 -1.21 -6.99
CA HIS A 152 -0.44 -0.84 -6.20
C HIS A 152 -1.50 -0.11 -7.03
N ASP A 153 -2.78 -0.49 -6.83
CA ASP A 153 -3.97 0.10 -7.44
C ASP A 153 -3.95 0.18 -8.99
N ASP A 154 -3.38 -0.82 -9.68
CA ASP A 154 -3.47 -0.91 -11.15
C ASP A 154 -4.93 -0.83 -11.62
N ALA A 155 -5.18 -0.02 -12.64
CA ALA A 155 -6.52 0.33 -13.11
C ALA A 155 -6.73 0.05 -14.60
N THR A 156 -5.66 0.24 -15.40
CA THR A 156 -5.71 0.06 -16.85
C THR A 156 -4.76 -1.04 -17.27
N LEU A 157 -4.90 -1.51 -18.50
CA LEU A 157 -4.06 -2.56 -19.05
C LEU A 157 -2.61 -2.11 -19.23
N GLU A 158 -2.39 -0.82 -19.43
CA GLU A 158 -1.08 -0.17 -19.56
C GLU A 158 -0.37 -0.10 -18.20
N HIS A 159 -1.10 0.16 -17.10
CA HIS A 159 -0.52 0.08 -15.75
C HIS A 159 0.02 -1.32 -15.45
N VAL A 160 -0.72 -2.35 -15.88
CA VAL A 160 -0.35 -3.76 -15.70
C VAL A 160 0.85 -4.14 -16.57
N GLU A 161 0.94 -3.62 -17.80
CA GLU A 161 2.14 -3.78 -18.65
C GLU A 161 3.38 -3.13 -18.02
N GLU A 162 3.25 -1.90 -17.52
CA GLU A 162 4.32 -1.21 -16.81
C GLU A 162 4.78 -2.01 -15.59
N ALA A 163 3.85 -2.52 -14.79
CA ALA A 163 4.16 -3.38 -13.64
C ALA A 163 4.87 -4.68 -14.05
N HIS A 164 4.43 -5.31 -15.13
CA HIS A 164 5.07 -6.52 -15.65
C HIS A 164 6.51 -6.25 -16.12
N ASP A 165 6.73 -5.16 -16.86
CA ASP A 165 8.05 -4.76 -17.36
C ASP A 165 9.02 -4.39 -16.23
N ASP A 166 8.50 -3.84 -15.13
CA ASP A 166 9.26 -3.59 -13.91
C ASP A 166 9.68 -4.90 -13.20
N GLY A 167 8.97 -6.00 -13.45
CA GLY A 167 9.18 -7.28 -12.81
C GLY A 167 8.37 -7.44 -11.52
N CYS A 168 7.24 -6.74 -11.40
CA CYS A 168 6.32 -6.93 -10.28
C CYS A 168 5.80 -8.38 -10.26
N VAL A 169 5.73 -8.95 -9.06
CA VAL A 169 5.25 -10.33 -8.84
C VAL A 169 3.87 -10.38 -8.18
N ILE A 170 3.41 -9.25 -7.65
CA ILE A 170 2.10 -9.11 -7.02
C ILE A 170 1.41 -7.85 -7.59
N ALA A 171 0.15 -7.98 -7.98
CA ALA A 171 -0.74 -6.84 -8.17
C ALA A 171 -1.52 -6.62 -6.87
N GLU A 172 -1.22 -5.53 -6.20
CA GLU A 172 -1.76 -5.15 -4.89
C GLU A 172 -2.96 -4.21 -5.09
N PHE A 173 -4.13 -4.68 -4.65
CA PHE A 173 -5.42 -3.99 -4.75
C PHE A 173 -5.74 -3.44 -6.16
N PRO A 174 -5.66 -4.23 -7.25
CA PRO A 174 -6.11 -3.78 -8.57
C PRO A 174 -7.54 -3.25 -8.47
N VAL A 175 -7.79 -2.10 -9.11
CA VAL A 175 -9.05 -1.38 -8.93
C VAL A 175 -10.09 -1.71 -10.00
N THR A 176 -9.72 -2.44 -11.05
CA THR A 176 -10.60 -2.95 -12.12
C THR A 176 -10.38 -4.44 -12.34
N LEU A 177 -11.45 -5.15 -12.73
CA LEU A 177 -11.38 -6.58 -13.01
C LEU A 177 -10.46 -6.86 -14.20
N GLU A 178 -10.46 -5.98 -15.21
CA GLU A 178 -9.59 -6.08 -16.38
C GLU A 178 -8.11 -6.03 -15.99
N ALA A 179 -7.74 -5.15 -15.07
CA ALA A 179 -6.38 -5.10 -14.54
C ALA A 179 -6.03 -6.38 -13.77
N ALA A 180 -6.92 -6.86 -12.89
CA ALA A 180 -6.70 -8.11 -12.15
C ALA A 180 -6.51 -9.33 -13.07
N LEU A 181 -7.38 -9.49 -14.07
CA LEU A 181 -7.30 -10.59 -15.05
C LEU A 181 -6.01 -10.53 -15.86
N LYS A 182 -5.60 -9.35 -16.32
CA LYS A 182 -4.35 -9.20 -17.07
C LYS A 182 -3.13 -9.47 -16.20
N SER A 183 -3.15 -9.02 -14.94
CA SER A 183 -2.09 -9.30 -13.98
C SER A 183 -1.93 -10.81 -13.74
N LYS A 184 -3.04 -11.54 -13.58
CA LYS A 184 -3.01 -13.01 -13.51
C LYS A 184 -2.43 -13.63 -14.78
N ALA A 185 -2.79 -13.12 -15.96
CA ALA A 185 -2.27 -13.63 -17.23
C ALA A 185 -0.75 -13.45 -17.36
N TYR A 186 -0.17 -12.42 -16.74
CA TYR A 186 1.28 -12.22 -16.61
C TYR A 186 1.92 -12.99 -15.44
N GLY A 187 1.14 -13.79 -14.70
CA GLY A 187 1.65 -14.61 -13.59
C GLY A 187 1.84 -13.84 -12.28
N MET A 188 1.33 -12.61 -12.16
CA MET A 188 1.33 -11.88 -10.90
C MET A 188 0.25 -12.42 -9.96
N ALA A 189 0.57 -12.55 -8.68
CA ALA A 189 -0.41 -12.88 -7.65
C ALA A 189 -1.30 -11.67 -7.34
N ILE A 190 -2.60 -11.88 -7.17
CA ILE A 190 -3.54 -10.81 -6.84
C ILE A 190 -3.75 -10.74 -5.34
N CYS A 191 -3.41 -9.59 -4.77
CA CYS A 191 -3.59 -9.30 -3.35
C CYS A 191 -4.76 -8.33 -3.15
N MET A 192 -5.75 -8.71 -2.34
CA MET A 192 -6.91 -7.87 -2.02
C MET A 192 -7.08 -7.70 -0.50
N GLY A 193 -7.85 -6.69 -0.09
CA GLY A 193 -8.04 -6.38 1.33
C GLY A 193 -9.05 -7.31 1.99
N GLY A 194 -8.68 -7.91 3.11
CA GLY A 194 -9.57 -8.71 3.97
C GLY A 194 -10.83 -7.94 4.41
N PRO A 195 -10.74 -6.67 4.84
CA PRO A 195 -11.93 -5.87 5.16
C PRO A 195 -12.87 -5.66 3.98
N ASN A 196 -12.31 -5.54 2.77
CA ASN A 196 -13.09 -5.44 1.53
C ASN A 196 -13.84 -6.75 1.28
N PHE A 197 -13.20 -7.91 1.47
CA PHE A 197 -13.83 -9.22 1.35
C PHE A 197 -15.02 -9.38 2.33
N VAL A 198 -14.81 -9.09 3.62
CA VAL A 198 -15.85 -9.24 4.65
C VAL A 198 -17.03 -8.28 4.43
N ARG A 199 -16.75 -7.04 4.02
CA ARG A 199 -17.79 -6.05 3.71
C ARG A 199 -18.59 -6.40 2.45
N GLY A 200 -18.00 -7.18 1.54
CA GLY A 200 -18.57 -7.51 0.24
C GLY A 200 -18.59 -6.34 -0.76
N ALA A 201 -17.90 -5.24 -0.45
CA ALA A 201 -17.81 -4.06 -1.30
C ALA A 201 -16.54 -3.25 -1.03
N SER A 202 -16.02 -2.60 -2.07
CA SER A 202 -14.92 -1.64 -1.96
C SER A 202 -15.38 -0.34 -1.32
N HIS A 203 -14.53 0.22 -0.46
CA HIS A 203 -14.81 1.50 0.18
C HIS A 203 -14.85 2.67 -0.82
N SER A 204 -14.18 2.53 -1.97
CA SER A 204 -14.06 3.56 -2.99
C SER A 204 -14.88 3.26 -4.26
N GLY A 205 -15.68 2.19 -4.27
CA GLY A 205 -16.39 1.73 -5.48
C GLY A 205 -15.50 1.02 -6.51
N ASN A 206 -14.25 0.73 -6.16
CA ASN A 206 -13.32 -0.06 -6.98
C ASN A 206 -13.66 -1.57 -6.92
N LEU A 207 -12.94 -2.39 -7.69
CA LEU A 207 -13.01 -3.85 -7.64
C LEU A 207 -12.99 -4.38 -6.20
N SER A 208 -13.89 -5.33 -5.90
CA SER A 208 -13.96 -5.96 -4.59
C SER A 208 -13.17 -7.27 -4.54
N ALA A 209 -12.67 -7.62 -3.35
CA ALA A 209 -12.01 -8.90 -3.11
C ALA A 209 -12.94 -10.09 -3.38
N ARG A 210 -14.24 -9.91 -3.15
CA ARG A 210 -15.26 -10.92 -3.43
C ARG A 210 -15.44 -11.14 -4.92
N GLU A 211 -15.49 -10.05 -5.69
CA GLU A 211 -15.54 -10.12 -7.15
C GLU A 211 -14.29 -10.79 -7.71
N CYS A 212 -13.10 -10.48 -7.18
CA CYS A 212 -11.88 -11.24 -7.52
C CYS A 212 -12.02 -12.75 -7.23
N ALA A 213 -12.62 -13.13 -6.10
CA ALA A 213 -12.84 -14.53 -5.75
C ALA A 213 -13.89 -15.21 -6.65
N GLU A 214 -14.96 -14.51 -7.01
CA GLU A 214 -16.00 -15.00 -7.92
C GLU A 214 -15.48 -15.22 -9.35
N HIS A 215 -14.47 -14.45 -9.74
CA HIS A 215 -13.74 -14.60 -11.00
C HIS A 215 -12.50 -15.52 -10.93
N ASP A 216 -12.27 -16.18 -9.79
CA ASP A 216 -11.13 -17.10 -9.56
C ASP A 216 -9.74 -16.45 -9.80
N VAL A 217 -9.63 -15.15 -9.50
CA VAL A 217 -8.39 -14.39 -9.64
C VAL A 217 -7.76 -13.99 -8.32
N LEU A 218 -8.42 -14.20 -7.17
CA LEU A 218 -7.89 -13.83 -5.85
C LEU A 218 -6.87 -14.86 -5.32
N ASP A 219 -5.65 -14.41 -5.01
CA ASP A 219 -4.59 -15.28 -4.45
C ASP A 219 -4.29 -14.98 -2.97
N ILE A 220 -4.26 -13.70 -2.60
CA ILE A 220 -3.77 -13.24 -1.29
C ILE A 220 -4.81 -12.30 -0.66
N LEU A 221 -5.08 -12.48 0.63
CA LEU A 221 -5.82 -11.52 1.45
C LEU A 221 -4.88 -10.79 2.40
N ALA A 222 -4.73 -9.48 2.22
CA ALA A 222 -3.99 -8.61 3.13
C ALA A 222 -4.91 -8.09 4.24
N SER A 223 -4.39 -7.89 5.45
CA SER A 223 -5.18 -7.33 6.56
C SER A 223 -5.66 -5.90 6.29
N ASP A 224 -4.98 -5.17 5.39
CA ASP A 224 -5.24 -3.80 4.92
C ASP A 224 -5.10 -2.76 6.07
N TYR A 225 -5.87 -2.91 7.15
CA TYR A 225 -5.79 -2.10 8.38
C TYR A 225 -6.28 -2.83 9.66
N VAL A 226 -6.33 -4.17 9.64
CA VAL A 226 -6.93 -5.01 10.70
C VAL A 226 -5.83 -5.67 11.54
N PRO A 227 -6.02 -5.81 12.88
CA PRO A 227 -7.33 -5.78 13.55
C PRO A 227 -7.78 -4.44 14.17
N SER A 228 -8.93 -3.94 13.67
CA SER A 228 -9.94 -3.28 14.51
C SER A 228 -11.12 -4.26 14.62
N PRO A 229 -11.78 -4.40 15.78
CA PRO A 229 -12.53 -5.60 16.11
C PRO A 229 -13.71 -5.78 15.15
N CYS A 230 -13.69 -6.86 14.36
CA CYS A 230 -14.85 -7.37 13.63
C CYS A 230 -15.99 -7.82 14.56
N CYS A 231 -15.82 -7.69 15.89
CA CYS A 231 -16.80 -8.03 16.90
C CYS A 231 -16.91 -6.89 17.93
N ALA A 232 -17.78 -5.91 17.68
CA ALA A 232 -18.47 -5.19 18.75
C ALA A 232 -19.97 -5.52 18.61
N PRO A 233 -20.63 -6.07 19.65
CA PRO A 233 -22.07 -6.31 19.60
C PRO A 233 -22.84 -4.97 19.55
N PRO A 234 -24.10 -4.97 19.08
CA PRO A 234 -24.96 -3.81 19.22
C PRO A 234 -25.26 -3.63 20.72
N SER A 235 -24.66 -2.63 21.36
CA SER A 235 -25.17 -2.11 22.62
C SER A 235 -26.23 -1.05 22.31
N CYS A 236 -27.40 -1.26 22.92
CA CYS A 236 -28.66 -0.52 22.81
C CYS A 236 -28.57 1.01 22.77
#